data_AF-F0ZJZ8-F1
#
_entry.id   AF-F0ZJZ8-F1
#
_cell.length_a   1.000
_cell.length_b   1.000
_cell.length_c   1.000
_cell.angle_alpha   90.00
_cell.angle_beta   90.00
_cell.angle_gamma   90.00
#
_symmetry.space_group_name_H-M   'P 1'
#
loop_
_entity.id
_entity.type
_entity.pdbx_description
1 polymer ?
#
loop_
_entity_poly.entity_id
_entity_poly.type
_entity_poly.pdbx_seq_one_letter_code
_entity_poly.pdbx_strand_id
1 'polypeptide(L)'
;MTKRTSIEAINKNNYSSIDDIKKSFQSNMETLLEKDSNAENSYKRKYINLKESVGTIKKLRFTETEQLFEEFKIKAEQRDSDARKLINKIKRELDNYKTSNKVLKETLNSNHGFDCETIRKDILLRVEDDHKFSISQLKLNYDEKMSQLESSSNQMIVERDQNKEKITQLELEIEKLKQQNQEQQEKEKLEKDQLEKEFQDKIIQEKEKLEKEYQQQQQQQQKEKEQQDQQDQKEKQKIQDISLIIKNNEQIDQYYKDIIQELKLKFEEESKNNNLKFEQIIKKSEEKLAESSKLILKLETEKTDLLGKFQMLSNKFQEKSNNHKELLMQFEELKQNIINEREEFNNIKNKEIEQLNKKLQDKSNELQELKESTEQSKIELQKEFEDIQAKFDENLMEQLKKKDQELEDQIKKHNEEIEELEERLEKSNDDSLPTVENLLNQLKDQKLELDSLISKNTTSLKYIELFEIFTHLKIIQVTDTTYELICQNQSNNAKIHLKFSIEEDGSYSCSTISIDNCKDENNMFSEEIIFTKEDASGFLVNMLSIILNDQ
;
A
#
# COMPACT_ATOMS: atom_id res chain seq x y z
N MET A 1 48.88 23.63 1.35
CA MET A 1 48.95 24.80 0.44
C MET A 1 47.59 25.49 0.45
N THR A 2 47.58 26.83 0.42
CA THR A 2 46.43 27.80 0.41
C THR A 2 45.54 27.81 1.67
N LYS A 3 45.76 28.72 2.65
CA LYS A 3 45.44 30.17 2.80
C LYS A 3 43.95 30.44 3.14
N ARG A 4 43.64 30.90 4.37
CA ARG A 4 43.30 32.30 4.79
C ARG A 4 42.03 32.82 4.08
N THR A 5 41.02 33.39 4.75
CA THR A 5 41.12 34.57 5.64
C THR A 5 39.83 34.78 6.46
N SER A 6 40.03 35.27 7.69
CA SER A 6 39.09 35.88 8.63
C SER A 6 38.43 37.16 8.09
N ILE A 7 37.39 37.67 8.75
CA ILE A 7 37.36 39.03 9.36
C ILE A 7 36.13 39.17 10.28
N GLU A 8 36.42 39.75 11.45
CA GLU A 8 35.55 40.08 12.57
C GLU A 8 34.86 41.44 12.41
N ALA A 9 33.80 41.62 13.21
CA ALA A 9 33.40 42.81 13.96
C ALA A 9 33.03 44.12 13.22
N ILE A 10 31.93 44.75 13.66
CA ILE A 10 31.95 46.09 14.29
C ILE A 10 30.55 46.52 14.79
N ASN A 11 30.58 47.03 16.03
CA ASN A 11 29.76 48.04 16.72
C ASN A 11 28.34 47.80 17.28
N LYS A 12 28.36 47.77 18.62
CA LYS A 12 27.44 48.40 19.58
C LYS A 12 27.20 49.89 19.26
N ASN A 13 25.98 50.39 19.50
CA ASN A 13 25.69 51.30 20.62
C ASN A 13 24.26 51.88 20.59
N ASN A 14 23.70 51.96 21.81
CA ASN A 14 22.85 53.02 22.35
C ASN A 14 21.51 53.35 21.67
N TYR A 15 20.42 52.84 22.24
CA TYR A 15 19.30 53.71 22.62
C TYR A 15 18.80 53.37 24.03
N SER A 16 18.54 54.46 24.75
CA SER A 16 18.15 54.65 26.14
C SER A 16 17.01 53.76 26.64
N SER A 17 17.14 53.36 27.91
CA SER A 17 16.15 52.63 28.69
C SER A 17 14.78 53.33 28.71
N ILE A 18 13.73 52.58 28.40
CA ILE A 18 12.33 52.97 28.51
C ILE A 18 11.94 53.34 29.96
N ASP A 19 12.75 52.98 30.96
CA ASP A 19 12.52 53.28 32.36
C ASP A 19 12.72 54.76 32.74
N ASP A 20 13.48 55.54 31.95
CA ASP A 20 13.66 56.97 32.21
C ASP A 20 12.48 57.82 31.72
N ILE A 21 11.67 57.28 30.78
CA ILE A 21 10.44 57.93 30.30
C ILE A 21 9.25 57.63 31.24
N LYS A 22 9.24 56.48 31.93
CA LYS A 22 8.19 56.15 32.90
C LYS A 22 8.28 56.96 34.21
N LYS A 23 9.47 57.35 34.66
CA LYS A 23 9.64 58.13 35.90
C LYS A 23 9.26 59.61 35.78
N SER A 24 9.21 60.20 34.59
CA SER A 24 8.74 61.58 34.41
C SER A 24 7.20 61.71 34.38
N PHE A 25 6.48 60.61 34.15
CA PHE A 25 5.01 60.61 34.11
C PHE A 25 4.34 60.34 35.47
N GLN A 26 5.01 59.63 36.39
CA GLN A 26 4.44 59.30 37.70
C GLN A 26 4.63 60.40 38.76
N SER A 27 5.56 61.35 38.57
CA SER A 27 5.76 62.46 39.52
C SER A 27 4.79 63.62 39.37
N ASN A 28 3.94 63.63 38.33
CA ASN A 28 3.00 64.73 38.03
C ASN A 28 1.53 64.42 38.37
N MET A 29 1.24 63.30 39.03
CA MET A 29 -0.12 62.90 39.41
C MET A 29 -0.45 63.03 40.91
N GLU A 30 0.53 63.35 41.77
CA GLU A 30 0.35 63.36 43.24
C GLU A 30 0.22 64.75 43.88
N THR A 31 -0.02 65.82 43.12
CA THR A 31 -0.25 67.17 43.65
C THR A 31 -1.50 67.83 43.06
N LEU A 32 -2.66 67.17 43.15
CA LEU A 32 -3.94 67.81 42.81
C LEU A 32 -5.16 67.14 43.46
N LEU A 33 -5.04 66.79 44.75
CA LEU A 33 -6.18 66.47 45.61
C LEU A 33 -6.20 67.41 46.82
N GLU A 34 -6.35 68.71 46.58
CA GLU A 34 -6.97 69.61 47.55
C GLU A 34 -7.87 70.65 46.86
N LYS A 35 -9.17 70.45 47.09
CA LYS A 35 -10.25 71.45 47.20
C LYS A 35 -10.74 72.16 45.93
N ASP A 36 -12.02 71.88 45.68
CA ASP A 36 -12.94 72.51 44.75
C ASP A 36 -12.81 74.03 44.61
N SER A 37 -12.40 74.47 43.43
CA SER A 37 -12.95 75.62 42.69
C SER A 37 -12.17 75.78 41.37
N ASN A 38 -12.88 76.06 40.27
CA ASN A 38 -12.40 76.26 38.89
C ASN A 38 -12.29 75.03 37.96
N ALA A 39 -13.44 74.51 37.54
CA ALA A 39 -13.55 73.61 36.38
C ALA A 39 -13.18 74.29 35.03
N GLU A 40 -13.10 75.61 34.96
CA GLU A 40 -12.92 76.36 33.70
C GLU A 40 -11.45 76.45 33.23
N ASN A 41 -10.47 76.27 34.14
CA ASN A 41 -9.04 76.37 33.80
C ASN A 41 -8.40 75.03 33.33
N SER A 42 -9.08 73.90 33.53
CA SER A 42 -8.60 72.57 33.13
C SER A 42 -8.61 72.36 31.60
N TYR A 43 -9.66 72.86 30.93
CA TYR A 43 -9.82 72.70 29.48
C TYR A 43 -8.85 73.55 28.67
N LYS A 44 -8.61 74.80 29.07
CA LYS A 44 -7.63 75.67 28.39
C LYS A 44 -6.22 75.09 28.43
N ARG A 45 -5.82 74.51 29.57
CA ARG A 45 -4.48 73.93 29.73
C ARG A 45 -4.33 72.63 28.90
N LYS A 46 -5.35 71.78 28.85
CA LYS A 46 -5.38 70.61 27.95
C LYS A 46 -5.32 70.99 26.47
N TYR A 47 -6.04 72.04 26.06
CA TYR A 47 -6.04 72.51 24.67
C TYR A 47 -4.68 73.04 24.22
N ILE A 48 -4.00 73.83 25.07
CA ILE A 48 -2.67 74.36 24.76
C ILE A 48 -1.66 73.21 24.60
N ASN A 49 -1.65 72.24 25.52
CA ASN A 49 -0.76 71.07 25.41
C ASN A 49 -1.04 70.23 24.15
N LEU A 50 -2.31 70.08 23.77
CA LEU A 50 -2.68 69.36 22.54
C LEU A 50 -2.18 70.13 21.29
N LYS A 51 -2.34 71.45 21.28
CA LYS A 51 -1.91 72.33 20.18
C LYS A 51 -0.39 72.32 20.01
N GLU A 52 0.36 72.36 21.11
CA GLU A 52 1.82 72.26 21.06
C GLU A 52 2.28 70.89 20.57
N SER A 53 1.66 69.80 21.07
CA SER A 53 1.97 68.42 20.63
C SER A 53 1.68 68.19 19.14
N VAL A 54 0.57 68.73 18.63
CA VAL A 54 0.26 68.71 17.19
C VAL A 54 1.25 69.54 16.39
N GLY A 55 1.75 70.65 16.96
CA GLY A 55 2.81 71.47 16.37
C GLY A 55 4.13 70.72 16.22
N THR A 56 4.53 69.92 17.20
CA THR A 56 5.73 69.07 17.13
C THR A 56 5.59 67.95 16.11
N ILE A 57 4.41 67.32 16.03
CA ILE A 57 4.11 66.26 15.04
C ILE A 57 4.13 66.83 13.61
N LYS A 58 3.64 68.06 13.39
CA LYS A 58 3.72 68.72 12.08
C LYS A 58 5.16 69.07 11.66
N LYS A 59 6.08 69.27 12.59
CA LYS A 59 7.49 69.55 12.30
C LYS A 59 8.31 68.29 12.00
N LEU A 60 7.86 67.11 12.44
CA LEU A 60 8.41 65.80 12.06
C LEU A 60 8.00 65.37 10.63
N ARG A 61 7.09 66.11 9.99
CA ARG A 61 6.54 65.80 8.66
C ARG A 61 7.48 66.15 7.49
N PHE A 62 8.75 66.40 7.75
CA PHE A 62 9.80 66.72 6.76
C PHE A 62 11.20 66.30 7.27
N THR A 63 11.31 65.11 7.86
CA THR A 63 12.57 64.59 8.38
C THR A 63 12.83 63.18 7.84
N GLU A 64 14.10 62.73 7.89
CA GLU A 64 14.74 61.47 7.45
C GLU A 64 13.84 60.28 7.06
N THR A 65 12.72 60.09 7.74
CA THR A 65 11.68 59.12 7.39
C THR A 65 11.16 59.27 5.96
N GLU A 66 10.96 60.49 5.45
CA GLU A 66 10.46 60.72 4.08
C GLU A 66 11.52 60.38 3.02
N GLN A 67 12.79 60.68 3.30
CA GLN A 67 13.91 60.26 2.44
C GLN A 67 14.07 58.73 2.44
N LEU A 68 13.89 58.07 3.58
CA LEU A 68 13.89 56.61 3.67
C LEU A 68 12.75 55.97 2.87
N PHE A 69 11.57 56.62 2.80
CA PHE A 69 10.46 56.15 1.97
C PHE A 69 10.76 56.26 0.48
N GLU A 70 11.36 57.36 0.02
CA GLU A 70 11.75 57.49 -1.39
C GLU A 70 12.90 56.55 -1.78
N GLU A 71 13.91 56.37 -0.92
CA GLU A 71 14.94 55.36 -1.17
C GLU A 71 14.36 53.93 -1.20
N PHE A 72 13.38 53.64 -0.35
CA PHE A 72 12.68 52.37 -0.36
C PHE A 72 11.90 52.18 -1.67
N LYS A 73 11.21 53.21 -2.15
CA LYS A 73 10.46 53.19 -3.41
C LYS A 73 11.38 52.91 -4.60
N ILE A 74 12.49 53.64 -4.71
CA ILE A 74 13.48 53.46 -5.79
C ILE A 74 14.07 52.02 -5.74
N LYS A 75 14.41 51.51 -4.55
CA LYS A 75 14.93 50.14 -4.41
C LYS A 75 13.88 49.08 -4.75
N ALA A 76 12.61 49.30 -4.42
CA ALA A 76 11.51 48.41 -4.76
C ALA A 76 11.28 48.36 -6.28
N GLU A 77 11.24 49.52 -6.95
CA GLU A 77 11.12 49.61 -8.41
C GLU A 77 12.31 48.95 -9.13
N GLN A 78 13.52 49.12 -8.59
CA GLN A 78 14.71 48.48 -9.16
C GLN A 78 14.68 46.96 -8.99
N ARG A 79 14.24 46.46 -7.83
CA ARG A 79 14.04 45.02 -7.57
C ARG A 79 13.00 44.43 -8.52
N ASP A 80 11.92 45.14 -8.77
CA ASP A 80 10.87 44.72 -9.71
C ASP A 80 11.36 44.67 -11.15
N SER A 81 12.13 45.68 -11.58
CA SER A 81 12.76 45.71 -12.90
C SER A 81 13.70 44.52 -13.10
N ASP A 82 14.53 44.21 -12.10
CA ASP A 82 15.47 43.09 -12.18
C ASP A 82 14.77 41.73 -12.11
N ALA A 83 13.72 41.59 -11.32
CA ALA A 83 12.87 40.40 -11.31
C ALA A 83 12.19 40.17 -12.67
N ARG A 84 11.66 41.23 -13.31
CA ARG A 84 11.08 41.14 -14.66
C ARG A 84 12.13 40.71 -15.70
N LYS A 85 13.37 41.24 -15.63
CA LYS A 85 14.48 40.80 -16.51
C LYS A 85 14.82 39.33 -16.30
N LEU A 86 14.90 38.88 -15.04
CA LEU A 86 15.22 37.49 -14.70
C LEU A 86 14.12 36.52 -15.21
N ILE A 87 12.86 36.85 -14.97
CA ILE A 87 11.71 36.07 -15.47
C ILE A 87 11.76 35.95 -17.00
N ASN A 88 12.04 37.06 -17.70
CA ASN A 88 12.16 37.04 -19.15
C ASN A 88 13.35 36.20 -19.64
N LYS A 89 14.46 36.18 -18.91
CA LYS A 89 15.60 35.31 -19.21
C LYS A 89 15.23 33.83 -19.05
N ILE A 90 14.59 33.46 -17.93
CA ILE A 90 14.15 32.08 -17.67
C ILE A 90 13.15 31.61 -18.73
N LYS A 91 12.19 32.45 -19.13
CA LYS A 91 11.24 32.12 -20.20
C LYS A 91 11.95 31.80 -21.52
N ARG A 92 12.92 32.63 -21.92
CA ARG A 92 13.72 32.38 -23.13
C ARG A 92 14.52 31.08 -23.04
N GLU A 93 15.13 30.80 -21.89
CA GLU A 93 15.86 29.54 -21.70
C GLU A 93 14.91 28.33 -21.78
N LEU A 94 13.74 28.39 -21.16
CA LEU A 94 12.73 27.33 -21.24
C LEU A 94 12.27 27.08 -22.68
N ASP A 95 12.03 28.15 -23.45
CA ASP A 95 11.63 28.04 -24.86
C ASP A 95 12.76 27.46 -25.72
N ASN A 96 14.02 27.81 -25.44
CA ASN A 96 15.19 27.21 -26.08
C ASN A 96 15.32 25.71 -25.76
N TYR A 97 15.05 25.29 -24.52
CA TYR A 97 15.04 23.87 -24.12
C TYR A 97 13.90 23.10 -24.79
N LYS A 98 12.69 23.66 -24.82
CA LYS A 98 11.55 23.04 -25.51
C LYS A 98 11.84 22.86 -27.00
N THR A 99 12.41 23.89 -27.63
CA THR A 99 12.79 23.86 -29.04
C THR A 99 13.88 22.82 -29.29
N SER A 100 14.94 22.81 -28.46
CA SER A 100 16.01 21.81 -28.55
C SER A 100 15.49 20.38 -28.37
N ASN A 101 14.60 20.13 -27.40
CA ASN A 101 13.98 18.81 -27.20
C ASN A 101 13.10 18.39 -28.37
N LYS A 102 12.35 19.33 -28.96
CA LYS A 102 11.56 19.07 -30.16
C LYS A 102 12.45 18.69 -31.33
N VAL A 103 13.51 19.47 -31.59
CA VAL A 103 14.48 19.19 -32.65
C VAL A 103 15.20 17.86 -32.40
N LEU A 104 15.60 17.54 -31.17
CA LEU A 104 16.18 16.25 -30.82
C LEU A 104 15.23 15.09 -31.09
N LYS A 105 13.96 15.19 -30.68
CA LYS A 105 12.93 14.18 -30.98
C LYS A 105 12.71 14.00 -32.47
N GLU A 106 12.58 15.10 -33.21
CA GLU A 106 12.38 15.07 -34.67
C GLU A 106 13.62 14.49 -35.38
N THR A 107 14.83 14.85 -34.95
CA THR A 107 16.09 14.37 -35.53
C THR A 107 16.32 12.88 -35.24
N LEU A 108 16.00 12.41 -34.03
CA LEU A 108 16.08 10.99 -33.65
C LEU A 108 15.09 10.14 -34.46
N ASN A 109 13.87 10.65 -34.67
CA ASN A 109 12.87 9.99 -35.48
C ASN A 109 13.23 10.01 -36.98
N SER A 110 13.76 11.12 -37.51
CA SER A 110 13.99 11.29 -38.95
C SER A 110 15.30 10.68 -39.47
N ASN A 111 16.38 10.74 -38.68
CA ASN A 111 17.72 10.39 -39.18
C ASN A 111 18.19 8.99 -38.75
N HIS A 112 17.59 8.40 -37.72
CA HIS A 112 18.04 7.11 -37.16
C HIS A 112 16.94 6.05 -37.07
N GLY A 113 15.68 6.38 -37.43
CA GLY A 113 14.55 5.45 -37.29
C GLY A 113 14.32 5.00 -35.84
N PHE A 114 14.84 5.77 -34.88
CA PHE A 114 14.80 5.45 -33.45
C PHE A 114 13.50 5.97 -32.86
N ASP A 115 12.44 5.19 -33.01
CA ASP A 115 11.20 5.45 -32.29
C ASP A 115 11.33 4.92 -30.85
N CYS A 116 11.66 5.83 -29.93
CA CYS A 116 11.79 5.55 -28.51
C CYS A 116 10.55 4.85 -27.93
N GLU A 117 9.36 5.12 -28.46
CA GLU A 117 8.11 4.55 -27.97
C GLU A 117 7.96 3.09 -28.43
N THR A 118 8.38 2.79 -29.65
CA THR A 118 8.46 1.42 -30.15
C THR A 118 9.51 0.60 -29.39
N ILE A 119 10.70 1.15 -29.14
CA ILE A 119 11.76 0.46 -28.38
C ILE A 119 11.30 0.20 -26.93
N ARG A 120 10.64 1.18 -26.30
CA ARG A 120 10.09 1.02 -24.96
C ARG A 120 9.06 -0.11 -24.91
N LYS A 121 8.19 -0.20 -25.92
CA LYS A 121 7.20 -1.27 -26.04
C LYS A 121 7.84 -2.64 -26.22
N ASP A 122 8.88 -2.73 -27.05
CA ASP A 122 9.65 -3.96 -27.26
C ASP A 122 10.38 -4.42 -25.98
N ILE A 123 10.97 -3.50 -25.23
CA ILE A 123 11.61 -3.81 -23.94
C ILE A 123 10.57 -4.35 -22.95
N LEU A 124 9.41 -3.71 -22.84
CA LEU A 124 8.33 -4.17 -21.94
C LEU A 124 7.81 -5.55 -22.31
N LEU A 125 7.61 -5.83 -23.61
CA LEU A 125 7.19 -7.14 -24.11
C LEU A 125 8.22 -8.22 -23.78
N ARG A 126 9.52 -7.97 -24.02
CA ARG A 126 10.59 -8.93 -23.68
C ARG A 126 10.65 -9.21 -22.18
N VAL A 127 10.52 -8.19 -21.34
CA VAL A 127 10.49 -8.36 -19.87
C VAL A 127 9.30 -9.21 -19.45
N GLU A 128 8.13 -9.01 -20.07
CA GLU A 128 6.94 -9.82 -19.78
C GLU A 128 7.14 -11.29 -20.18
N ASP A 129 7.74 -11.54 -21.35
CA ASP A 129 8.06 -12.89 -21.82
C ASP A 129 9.11 -13.58 -20.94
N ASP A 130 10.15 -12.86 -20.53
CA ASP A 130 11.20 -13.36 -19.61
C ASP A 130 10.61 -13.70 -18.22
N HIS A 131 9.68 -12.88 -17.72
CA HIS A 131 8.95 -13.18 -16.49
C HIS A 131 8.05 -14.41 -16.64
N LYS A 132 7.30 -14.53 -17.75
CA LYS A 132 6.46 -15.73 -18.01
C LYS A 132 7.31 -16.99 -18.13
N PHE A 133 8.46 -16.90 -18.79
CA PHE A 133 9.41 -18.01 -18.88
C PHE A 133 9.94 -18.41 -17.50
N SER A 134 10.36 -17.43 -16.70
CA SER A 134 10.86 -17.67 -15.33
C SER A 134 9.80 -18.30 -14.42
N ILE A 135 8.56 -17.82 -14.49
CA ILE A 135 7.42 -18.40 -13.76
C ILE A 135 7.16 -19.84 -14.20
N SER A 136 7.25 -20.12 -15.50
CA SER A 136 7.05 -21.46 -16.05
C SER A 136 8.13 -22.44 -15.60
N GLN A 137 9.39 -22.00 -15.57
CA GLN A 137 10.51 -22.79 -15.04
C GLN A 137 10.36 -23.07 -13.53
N LEU A 138 9.92 -22.07 -12.77
CA LEU A 138 9.63 -22.23 -11.34
C LEU A 138 8.50 -23.24 -11.11
N LYS A 139 7.39 -23.13 -11.86
CA LYS A 139 6.30 -24.11 -11.78
C LYS A 139 6.78 -25.53 -12.05
N LEU A 140 7.56 -25.71 -13.13
CA LEU A 140 8.05 -27.04 -13.51
C LEU A 140 8.94 -27.65 -12.43
N ASN A 141 9.80 -26.86 -11.80
CA ASN A 141 10.65 -27.29 -10.69
C ASN A 141 9.83 -27.61 -9.42
N TYR A 142 8.81 -26.80 -9.13
CA TYR A 142 7.89 -27.06 -8.01
C TYR A 142 7.10 -28.35 -8.21
N ASP A 143 6.56 -28.58 -9.41
CA ASP A 143 5.80 -29.79 -9.74
C ASP A 143 6.70 -31.03 -9.66
N GLU A 144 7.95 -30.94 -10.13
CA GLU A 144 8.93 -32.02 -10.00
C GLU A 144 9.26 -32.33 -8.53
N LYS A 145 9.50 -31.30 -7.70
CA LYS A 145 9.73 -31.47 -6.26
C LYS A 145 8.52 -32.04 -5.54
N MET A 146 7.31 -31.60 -5.90
CA MET A 146 6.08 -32.15 -5.33
C MET A 146 5.93 -33.62 -5.68
N SER A 147 6.19 -34.00 -6.93
CA SER A 147 6.16 -35.41 -7.36
C SER A 147 7.20 -36.27 -6.62
N GLN A 148 8.41 -35.75 -6.40
CA GLN A 148 9.44 -36.43 -5.60
C GLN A 148 9.02 -36.60 -4.14
N LEU A 149 8.43 -35.58 -3.53
CA LEU A 149 7.93 -35.64 -2.15
C LEU A 149 6.76 -36.61 -2.01
N GLU A 150 5.83 -36.63 -2.98
CA GLU A 150 4.73 -37.61 -3.01
C GLU A 150 5.26 -39.04 -3.16
N SER A 151 6.23 -39.27 -4.04
CA SER A 151 6.88 -40.57 -4.19
C SER A 151 7.59 -41.01 -2.90
N SER A 152 8.32 -40.10 -2.25
CA SER A 152 8.98 -40.38 -0.97
C SER A 152 7.96 -40.65 0.15
N SER A 153 6.87 -39.88 0.20
CA SER A 153 5.78 -40.09 1.15
C SER A 153 5.13 -41.47 0.96
N ASN A 154 4.85 -41.86 -0.28
CA ASN A 154 4.29 -43.16 -0.61
C ASN A 154 5.25 -44.31 -0.22
N GLN A 155 6.57 -44.15 -0.43
CA GLN A 155 7.56 -45.11 0.04
C GLN A 155 7.53 -45.26 1.57
N MET A 156 7.51 -44.15 2.31
CA MET A 156 7.41 -44.20 3.78
C MET A 156 6.12 -44.85 4.26
N ILE A 157 4.99 -44.67 3.55
CA ILE A 157 3.74 -45.35 3.87
C ILE A 157 3.88 -46.87 3.68
N VAL A 158 4.47 -47.31 2.57
CA VAL A 158 4.72 -48.73 2.30
C VAL A 158 5.65 -49.33 3.36
N GLU A 159 6.75 -48.66 3.70
CA GLU A 159 7.68 -49.11 4.75
C GLU A 159 7.01 -49.20 6.11
N ARG A 160 6.17 -48.21 6.47
CA ARG A 160 5.38 -48.24 7.71
C ARG A 160 4.47 -49.45 7.75
N ASP A 161 3.78 -49.75 6.64
CA ASP A 161 2.84 -50.86 6.59
C ASP A 161 3.56 -52.22 6.63
N GLN A 162 4.71 -52.36 5.97
CA GLN A 162 5.59 -53.52 6.10
C GLN A 162 6.11 -53.70 7.54
N ASN A 163 6.49 -52.60 8.21
CA ASN A 163 6.94 -52.66 9.60
C ASN A 163 5.81 -53.02 10.56
N LYS A 164 4.59 -52.54 10.32
CA LYS A 164 3.41 -52.99 11.08
C LYS A 164 3.19 -54.49 10.93
N GLU A 165 3.28 -55.01 9.71
CA GLU A 165 3.12 -56.44 9.45
C GLU A 165 4.21 -57.26 10.18
N LYS A 166 5.47 -56.81 10.15
CA LYS A 166 6.56 -57.44 10.92
C LYS A 166 6.30 -57.41 12.43
N ILE A 167 5.81 -56.30 12.97
CA ILE A 167 5.45 -56.19 14.39
C ILE A 167 4.37 -57.21 14.73
N THR A 168 3.30 -57.30 13.93
CA THR A 168 2.23 -58.28 14.15
C THR A 168 2.74 -59.72 14.08
N GLN A 169 3.68 -60.04 13.17
CA GLN A 169 4.32 -61.35 13.11
C GLN A 169 5.16 -61.65 14.36
N LEU A 170 5.94 -60.68 14.85
CA LEU A 170 6.72 -60.80 16.08
C LEU A 170 5.84 -60.95 17.31
N GLU A 171 4.71 -60.22 17.38
CA GLU A 171 3.73 -60.36 18.47
C GLU A 171 3.13 -61.78 18.49
N LEU A 172 2.79 -62.33 17.32
CA LEU A 172 2.32 -63.71 17.18
C LEU A 172 3.40 -64.73 17.60
N GLU A 173 4.67 -64.48 17.27
CA GLU A 173 5.78 -65.35 17.66
C GLU A 173 6.05 -65.31 19.17
N ILE A 174 6.01 -64.13 19.77
CA ILE A 174 6.10 -63.95 21.23
C ILE A 174 4.98 -64.71 21.92
N GLU A 175 3.75 -64.64 21.42
CA GLU A 175 2.61 -65.33 22.03
C GLU A 175 2.75 -66.86 21.92
N LYS A 176 3.23 -67.37 20.78
CA LYS A 176 3.58 -68.80 20.63
C LYS A 176 4.66 -69.23 21.61
N LEU A 177 5.71 -68.43 21.79
CA LEU A 177 6.79 -68.73 22.75
C LEU A 177 6.29 -68.73 24.19
N LYS A 178 5.37 -67.83 24.56
CA LYS A 178 4.72 -67.85 25.88
C LYS A 178 3.92 -69.13 26.11
N GLN A 179 3.14 -69.56 25.12
CA GLN A 179 2.37 -70.81 25.21
C GLN A 179 3.29 -72.02 25.35
N GLN A 180 4.36 -72.11 24.55
CA GLN A 180 5.35 -73.18 24.66
C GLN A 180 6.04 -73.20 26.04
N ASN A 181 6.36 -72.03 26.59
CA ASN A 181 6.99 -71.93 27.91
C ASN A 181 6.02 -72.33 29.02
N GLN A 182 4.72 -71.99 28.91
CA GLN A 182 3.68 -72.48 29.83
C GLN A 182 3.54 -74.00 29.77
N GLU A 183 3.47 -74.59 28.57
CA GLU A 183 3.41 -76.05 28.40
C GLU A 183 4.65 -76.75 28.98
N GLN A 184 5.83 -76.14 28.84
CA GLN A 184 7.06 -76.66 29.42
C GLN A 184 7.03 -76.62 30.96
N GLN A 185 6.58 -75.50 31.54
CA GLN A 185 6.42 -75.38 33.00
C GLN A 185 5.40 -76.38 33.56
N GLU A 186 4.30 -76.64 32.84
CA GLU A 186 3.32 -77.66 33.23
C GLU A 186 3.91 -79.08 33.17
N LYS A 187 4.71 -79.39 32.14
CA LYS A 187 5.44 -80.67 32.06
C LYS A 187 6.44 -80.85 33.18
N GLU A 188 7.26 -79.83 33.47
CA GLU A 188 8.25 -79.87 34.56
C GLU A 188 7.55 -80.06 35.93
N LYS A 189 6.39 -79.42 36.13
CA LYS A 189 5.58 -79.63 37.33
C LYS A 189 5.04 -81.06 37.42
N LEU A 190 4.52 -81.61 36.32
CA LEU A 190 4.02 -82.98 36.28
C LEU A 190 5.12 -84.01 36.55
N GLU A 191 6.31 -83.81 35.98
CA GLU A 191 7.48 -84.66 36.19
C GLU A 191 7.94 -84.62 37.65
N LYS A 192 7.95 -83.42 38.26
CA LYS A 192 8.24 -83.25 39.69
C LYS A 192 7.22 -83.98 40.58
N ASP A 193 5.93 -83.86 40.29
CA ASP A 193 4.86 -84.53 41.03
C ASP A 193 4.96 -86.06 40.89
N GLN A 194 5.38 -86.58 39.73
CA GLN A 194 5.64 -88.00 39.51
C GLN A 194 6.85 -88.50 40.32
N LEU A 195 7.96 -87.78 40.29
CA LEU A 195 9.17 -88.09 41.08
C LEU A 195 8.88 -88.08 42.59
N GLU A 196 8.09 -87.12 43.06
CA GLU A 196 7.68 -87.04 44.47
C GLU A 196 6.82 -88.24 44.87
N LYS A 197 5.90 -88.67 43.99
CA LYS A 197 5.08 -89.87 44.22
C LYS A 197 5.91 -91.14 44.25
N GLU A 198 6.83 -91.33 43.31
CA GLU A 198 7.75 -92.48 43.30
C GLU A 198 8.64 -92.52 44.55
N PHE A 199 9.08 -91.36 45.04
CA PHE A 199 9.85 -91.25 46.26
C PHE A 199 9.03 -91.65 47.49
N GLN A 200 7.77 -91.20 47.58
CA GLN A 200 6.87 -91.62 48.66
C GLN A 200 6.57 -93.12 48.63
N ASP A 201 6.35 -93.71 47.46
CA ASP A 201 6.11 -95.15 47.31
C ASP A 201 7.34 -95.97 47.76
N LYS A 202 8.56 -95.51 47.45
CA LYS A 202 9.80 -96.13 47.96
C LYS A 202 9.89 -96.07 49.49
N ILE A 203 9.55 -94.94 50.11
CA ILE A 203 9.53 -94.81 51.57
C ILE A 203 8.52 -95.80 52.19
N ILE A 204 7.34 -95.97 51.58
CA ILE A 204 6.33 -96.91 52.06
C ILE A 204 6.85 -98.35 51.97
N GLN A 205 7.42 -98.75 50.83
CA GLN A 205 8.00 -100.08 50.65
C GLN A 205 9.14 -100.38 51.64
N GLU A 206 9.98 -99.38 51.93
CA GLU A 206 11.08 -99.53 52.86
C GLU A 206 10.60 -99.64 54.31
N LYS A 207 9.54 -98.92 54.69
CA LYS A 207 8.85 -99.09 55.97
C LYS A 207 8.25 -100.50 56.13
N GLU A 208 7.55 -101.00 55.11
CA GLU A 208 6.97 -102.35 55.13
C GLU A 208 8.05 -103.44 55.24
N LYS A 209 9.21 -103.22 54.60
CA LYS A 209 10.36 -104.13 54.70
C LYS A 209 10.94 -104.14 56.11
N LEU A 210 11.15 -102.97 56.71
CA LEU A 210 11.60 -102.82 58.10
C LEU A 210 10.63 -103.46 59.10
N GLU A 211 9.33 -103.34 58.87
CA GLU A 211 8.30 -103.95 59.73
C GLU A 211 8.30 -105.48 59.63
N LYS A 212 8.52 -106.04 58.43
CA LYS A 212 8.72 -107.49 58.25
C LYS A 212 10.01 -108.00 58.90
N GLU A 213 11.10 -107.26 58.79
CA GLU A 213 12.37 -107.59 59.46
C GLU A 213 12.21 -107.58 60.98
N TYR A 214 11.48 -106.60 61.53
CA TYR A 214 11.17 -106.54 62.96
C TYR A 214 10.32 -107.74 63.43
N GLN A 215 9.30 -108.15 62.66
CA GLN A 215 8.48 -109.33 62.96
C GLN A 215 9.29 -110.64 62.89
N GLN A 216 10.21 -110.77 61.93
CA GLN A 216 11.11 -111.92 61.84
C GLN A 216 12.06 -111.99 63.05
N GLN A 217 12.55 -110.85 63.53
CA GLN A 217 13.42 -110.78 64.69
C GLN A 217 12.70 -111.22 65.97
N GLN A 218 11.40 -110.90 66.13
CA GLN A 218 10.59 -111.41 67.24
C GLN A 218 10.35 -112.93 67.17
N GLN A 219 10.13 -113.50 65.98
CA GLN A 219 9.99 -114.95 65.80
C GLN A 219 11.29 -115.70 66.10
N GLN A 220 12.44 -115.09 65.79
CA GLN A 220 13.76 -115.68 66.06
C GLN A 220 14.05 -115.71 67.57
N GLN A 221 13.68 -114.67 68.31
CA GLN A 221 13.76 -114.65 69.78
C GLN A 221 12.83 -115.67 70.46
N GLN A 222 11.71 -116.05 69.83
CA GLN A 222 10.85 -117.16 70.30
C GLN A 222 11.49 -118.54 70.08
N LYS A 223 12.12 -118.77 68.92
CA LYS A 223 12.80 -120.04 68.60
C LYS A 223 14.04 -120.30 69.45
N GLU A 224 14.80 -119.26 69.79
CA GLU A 224 15.94 -119.38 70.70
C GLU A 224 15.51 -119.75 72.13
N LYS A 225 14.31 -119.36 72.55
CA LYS A 225 13.71 -119.75 73.84
C LYS A 225 13.27 -121.22 73.86
N GLU A 226 12.75 -121.75 72.74
CA GLU A 226 12.34 -123.16 72.61
C GLU A 226 13.51 -124.14 72.45
N GLN A 227 14.65 -123.70 71.88
CA GLN A 227 15.85 -124.54 71.75
C GLN A 227 16.64 -124.68 73.06
N GLN A 228 16.57 -123.69 73.95
CA GLN A 228 17.17 -123.75 75.29
C GLN A 228 16.43 -124.77 76.18
N ASP A 229 15.10 -124.93 76.04
CA ASP A 229 14.27 -125.84 76.84
C ASP A 229 14.34 -127.33 76.38
N GLN A 230 14.81 -127.61 75.15
CA GLN A 230 14.96 -128.98 74.62
C GLN A 230 16.35 -129.60 74.86
N GLN A 231 17.35 -128.79 75.22
CA GLN A 231 18.72 -129.24 75.46
C GLN A 231 18.91 -129.79 76.89
N ASP A 232 18.05 -129.41 77.84
CA ASP A 232 18.05 -129.90 79.24
C ASP A 232 17.33 -131.25 79.47
N GLN A 233 16.72 -131.87 78.44
CA GLN A 233 16.01 -133.16 78.54
C GLN A 233 16.70 -134.37 77.88
N LYS A 234 17.79 -134.18 77.12
CA LYS A 234 18.47 -135.28 76.39
C LYS A 234 19.73 -135.84 77.08
N GLU A 235 20.05 -135.37 78.28
CA GLU A 235 21.27 -135.75 79.01
C GLU A 235 21.05 -136.84 80.09
N LYS A 236 20.00 -137.67 79.97
CA LYS A 236 19.62 -138.66 81.00
C LYS A 236 19.30 -140.09 80.54
N GLN A 237 19.75 -140.55 79.37
CA GLN A 237 19.54 -141.96 78.99
C GLN A 237 20.41 -142.49 77.84
N LYS A 238 21.72 -142.76 78.08
CA LYS A 238 22.50 -143.77 77.29
C LYS A 238 23.93 -144.01 77.84
N ILE A 239 24.00 -144.55 79.06
CA ILE A 239 25.09 -145.44 79.51
C ILE A 239 24.43 -146.60 80.24
N GLN A 240 24.19 -147.71 79.53
CA GLN A 240 24.04 -149.09 80.04
C GLN A 240 23.50 -149.97 78.90
N ASP A 241 24.39 -150.78 78.34
CA ASP A 241 24.18 -152.15 77.83
C ASP A 241 25.32 -152.49 76.87
N ILE A 242 26.51 -152.82 77.42
CA ILE A 242 27.00 -154.20 77.70
C ILE A 242 27.59 -154.80 76.41
N SER A 243 28.91 -154.82 76.20
CA SER A 243 29.98 -155.56 76.90
C SER A 243 29.84 -157.09 76.84
N LEU A 244 30.80 -157.70 76.15
CA LEU A 244 31.09 -159.13 75.99
C LEU A 244 30.14 -159.94 75.10
N ILE A 245 30.66 -160.37 73.95
CA ILE A 245 31.03 -161.78 73.76
C ILE A 245 32.22 -161.82 72.79
N ILE A 246 33.32 -162.35 73.33
CA ILE A 246 34.62 -162.54 72.69
C ILE A 246 34.70 -163.98 72.14
N LYS A 247 35.44 -164.11 71.02
CA LYS A 247 36.10 -165.31 70.43
C LYS A 247 35.29 -166.26 69.53
N ASN A 248 35.47 -166.09 68.22
CA ASN A 248 36.27 -167.00 67.36
C ASN A 248 36.48 -166.31 66.00
N ASN A 249 37.68 -165.80 65.74
CA ASN A 249 38.74 -166.39 64.89
C ASN A 249 38.38 -166.66 63.42
N GLU A 250 39.05 -165.87 62.57
CA GLU A 250 39.48 -166.16 61.18
C GLU A 250 38.50 -165.97 60.00
N GLN A 251 37.28 -165.44 60.19
CA GLN A 251 36.42 -164.99 59.06
C GLN A 251 36.12 -163.48 59.01
N ILE A 252 36.58 -162.73 60.01
CA ILE A 252 36.31 -161.29 60.17
C ILE A 252 37.26 -160.40 59.33
N ASP A 253 38.48 -160.87 59.04
CA ASP A 253 39.47 -160.12 58.26
C ASP A 253 39.08 -159.95 56.78
N GLN A 254 38.27 -160.85 56.22
CA GLN A 254 37.79 -160.71 54.84
C GLN A 254 36.63 -159.71 54.74
N TYR A 255 35.69 -159.74 55.70
CA TYR A 255 34.58 -158.78 55.76
C TYR A 255 35.05 -157.34 55.98
N TYR A 256 36.05 -157.11 56.86
CA TYR A 256 36.64 -155.78 57.01
C TYR A 256 37.49 -155.36 55.81
N LYS A 257 38.16 -156.28 55.11
CA LYS A 257 38.84 -155.95 53.83
C LYS A 257 37.85 -155.51 52.76
N ASP A 258 36.73 -156.21 52.61
CA ASP A 258 35.69 -155.87 51.63
C ASP A 258 35.03 -154.52 51.96
N ILE A 259 34.73 -154.24 53.25
CA ILE A 259 34.21 -152.92 53.69
C ILE A 259 35.24 -151.80 53.48
N ILE A 260 36.51 -152.03 53.83
CA ILE A 260 37.58 -151.03 53.62
C ILE A 260 37.74 -150.73 52.13
N GLN A 261 37.60 -151.75 51.27
CA GLN A 261 37.69 -151.59 49.82
C GLN A 261 36.47 -150.86 49.25
N GLU A 262 35.25 -151.14 49.73
CA GLU A 262 34.03 -150.41 49.35
C GLU A 262 34.08 -148.94 49.81
N LEU A 263 34.58 -148.67 51.02
CA LEU A 263 34.77 -147.31 51.52
C LEU A 263 35.84 -146.55 50.75
N LYS A 264 36.93 -147.22 50.34
CA LYS A 264 37.94 -146.61 49.45
C LYS A 264 37.35 -146.25 48.09
N LEU A 265 36.56 -147.15 47.49
CA LEU A 265 35.88 -146.88 46.22
C LEU A 265 34.89 -145.71 46.34
N LYS A 266 34.06 -145.69 47.39
CA LYS A 266 33.14 -144.56 47.65
C LYS A 266 33.88 -143.24 47.88
N PHE A 267 34.97 -143.27 48.65
CA PHE A 267 35.80 -142.08 48.88
C PHE A 267 36.48 -141.59 47.59
N GLU A 268 36.99 -142.49 46.75
CA GLU A 268 37.58 -142.13 45.46
C GLU A 268 36.53 -141.57 44.48
N GLU A 269 35.33 -142.16 44.44
CA GLU A 269 34.22 -141.65 43.63
C GLU A 269 33.73 -140.28 44.13
N GLU A 270 33.58 -140.09 45.44
CA GLU A 270 33.17 -138.83 46.04
C GLU A 270 34.25 -137.74 45.87
N SER A 271 35.53 -138.10 46.01
CA SER A 271 36.66 -137.21 45.75
C SER A 271 36.73 -136.79 44.28
N LYS A 272 36.56 -137.73 43.34
CA LYS A 272 36.46 -137.41 41.91
C LYS A 272 35.27 -136.51 41.61
N ASN A 273 34.09 -136.80 42.16
CA ASN A 273 32.89 -136.01 41.94
C ASN A 273 33.00 -134.60 42.53
N ASN A 274 33.59 -134.46 43.72
CA ASN A 274 33.85 -133.16 44.34
C ASN A 274 34.89 -132.35 43.55
N ASN A 275 35.97 -132.98 43.06
CA ASN A 275 36.94 -132.31 42.19
C ASN A 275 36.28 -131.84 40.89
N LEU A 276 35.41 -132.65 40.28
CA LEU A 276 34.69 -132.28 39.06
C LEU A 276 33.72 -131.10 39.29
N LYS A 277 33.01 -131.09 40.43
CA LYS A 277 32.17 -129.95 40.83
C LYS A 277 33.01 -128.69 41.11
N PHE A 278 34.16 -128.85 41.76
CA PHE A 278 35.07 -127.74 42.04
C PHE A 278 35.65 -127.13 40.76
N GLU A 279 36.10 -127.96 39.81
CA GLU A 279 36.52 -127.52 38.47
C GLU A 279 35.39 -126.81 37.72
N GLN A 280 34.14 -127.32 37.79
CA GLN A 280 32.99 -126.66 37.18
C GLN A 280 32.68 -125.30 37.82
N ILE A 281 32.84 -125.17 39.14
CA ILE A 281 32.67 -123.89 39.86
C ILE A 281 33.78 -122.91 39.47
N ILE A 282 35.04 -123.35 39.43
CA ILE A 282 36.17 -122.54 38.98
C ILE A 282 35.91 -122.04 37.57
N LYS A 283 35.59 -122.92 36.63
CA LYS A 283 35.34 -122.55 35.24
C LYS A 283 34.20 -121.54 35.10
N LYS A 284 33.08 -121.74 35.81
CA LYS A 284 31.96 -120.77 35.83
C LYS A 284 32.36 -119.43 36.47
N SER A 285 33.22 -119.45 37.48
CA SER A 285 33.71 -118.23 38.12
C SER A 285 34.65 -117.45 37.20
N GLU A 286 35.52 -118.14 36.45
CA GLU A 286 36.42 -117.55 35.46
C GLU A 286 35.64 -116.98 34.27
N GLU A 287 34.61 -117.68 33.78
CA GLU A 287 33.72 -117.18 32.73
C GLU A 287 32.99 -115.90 33.17
N LYS A 288 32.40 -115.90 34.38
CA LYS A 288 31.76 -114.70 34.94
C LYS A 288 32.74 -113.55 35.19
N LEU A 289 33.96 -113.86 35.62
CA LEU A 289 35.01 -112.86 35.80
C LEU A 289 35.40 -112.24 34.46
N ALA A 290 35.58 -113.06 33.41
CA ALA A 290 35.88 -112.59 32.07
C ALA A 290 34.74 -111.74 31.46
N GLU A 291 33.48 -112.11 31.69
CA GLU A 291 32.32 -111.31 31.29
C GLU A 291 32.28 -109.96 32.03
N SER A 292 32.50 -109.97 33.34
CA SER A 292 32.58 -108.75 34.15
C SER A 292 33.72 -107.83 33.70
N SER A 293 34.91 -108.38 33.45
CA SER A 293 36.05 -107.61 32.92
C SER A 293 35.78 -107.00 31.55
N LYS A 294 35.10 -107.72 30.65
CA LYS A 294 34.69 -107.18 29.34
C LYS A 294 33.68 -106.03 29.50
N LEU A 295 32.72 -106.16 30.44
CA LEU A 295 31.75 -105.12 30.71
C LEU A 295 32.41 -103.86 31.31
N ILE A 296 33.34 -104.04 32.26
CA ILE A 296 34.11 -102.94 32.85
C ILE A 296 34.88 -102.19 31.76
N LEU A 297 35.56 -102.90 30.86
CA LEU A 297 36.34 -102.28 29.78
C LEU A 297 35.44 -101.50 28.80
N LYS A 298 34.23 -102.02 28.53
CA LYS A 298 33.22 -101.31 27.73
C LYS A 298 32.75 -100.03 28.43
N LEU A 299 32.43 -100.10 29.73
CA LEU A 299 32.01 -98.95 30.52
C LEU A 299 33.12 -97.89 30.67
N GLU A 300 34.37 -98.30 30.81
CA GLU A 300 35.53 -97.39 30.83
C GLU A 300 35.70 -96.66 29.49
N THR A 301 35.47 -97.36 28.37
CA THR A 301 35.51 -96.76 27.04
C THR A 301 34.37 -95.75 26.85
N GLU A 302 33.14 -96.11 27.23
CA GLU A 302 31.97 -95.22 27.16
C GLU A 302 32.16 -93.99 28.07
N LYS A 303 32.70 -94.17 29.28
CA LYS A 303 33.04 -93.05 30.18
C LYS A 303 34.03 -92.09 29.55
N THR A 304 35.06 -92.63 28.88
CA THR A 304 36.09 -91.81 28.21
C THR A 304 35.51 -91.04 27.03
N ASP A 305 34.66 -91.67 26.21
CA ASP A 305 33.97 -91.00 25.09
C ASP A 305 33.02 -89.90 25.59
N LEU A 306 32.22 -90.18 26.63
CA LEU A 306 31.33 -89.18 27.23
C LEU A 306 32.09 -88.00 27.83
N LEU A 307 33.23 -88.24 28.48
CA LEU A 307 34.08 -87.18 29.01
C LEU A 307 34.63 -86.28 27.88
N GLY A 308 35.06 -86.88 26.77
CA GLY A 308 35.50 -86.14 25.58
C GLY A 308 34.38 -85.28 24.99
N LYS A 309 33.17 -85.84 24.85
CA LYS A 309 31.98 -85.10 24.38
C LYS A 309 31.61 -83.95 25.32
N PHE A 310 31.64 -84.18 26.64
CA PHE A 310 31.37 -83.14 27.63
C PHE A 310 32.40 -82.01 27.55
N GLN A 311 33.68 -82.34 27.42
CA GLN A 311 34.75 -81.35 27.30
C GLN A 311 34.63 -80.53 26.01
N MET A 312 34.30 -81.17 24.87
CA MET A 312 34.00 -80.46 23.63
C MET A 312 32.80 -79.51 23.77
N LEU A 313 31.73 -79.95 24.43
CA LEU A 313 30.53 -79.12 24.65
C LEU A 313 30.84 -77.94 25.58
N SER A 314 31.60 -78.17 26.64
CA SER A 314 32.07 -77.13 27.56
C SER A 314 32.89 -76.06 26.83
N ASN A 315 33.84 -76.47 25.99
CA ASN A 315 34.64 -75.55 25.18
C ASN A 315 33.76 -74.73 24.22
N LYS A 316 32.81 -75.38 23.53
CA LYS A 316 31.85 -74.67 22.65
C LYS A 316 30.99 -73.67 23.42
N PHE A 317 30.56 -74.02 24.62
CA PHE A 317 29.80 -73.13 25.47
C PHE A 317 30.64 -71.92 25.91
N GLN A 318 31.90 -72.14 26.28
CA GLN A 318 32.82 -71.08 26.66
C GLN A 318 33.14 -70.14 25.48
N GLU A 319 33.38 -70.68 24.29
CA GLU A 319 33.59 -69.90 23.07
C GLU A 319 32.34 -69.05 22.75
N LYS A 320 31.15 -69.66 22.78
CA LYS A 320 29.89 -68.93 22.54
C LYS A 320 29.64 -67.84 23.59
N SER A 321 29.99 -68.10 24.85
CA SER A 321 29.91 -67.13 25.94
C SER A 321 30.86 -65.95 25.73
N ASN A 322 32.10 -66.21 25.30
CA ASN A 322 33.07 -65.17 24.99
C ASN A 322 32.64 -64.34 23.78
N ASN A 323 32.17 -64.97 22.70
CA ASN A 323 31.66 -64.27 21.53
C ASN A 323 30.45 -63.38 21.88
N HIS A 324 29.58 -63.85 22.79
CA HIS A 324 28.46 -63.04 23.26
C HIS A 324 28.92 -61.82 24.07
N LYS A 325 29.96 -61.96 24.91
CA LYS A 325 30.55 -60.82 25.64
C LYS A 325 31.18 -59.80 24.69
N GLU A 326 31.91 -60.25 23.67
CA GLU A 326 32.47 -59.35 22.65
C GLU A 326 31.38 -58.62 21.88
N LEU A 327 30.30 -59.31 21.50
CA LEU A 327 29.16 -58.70 20.83
C LEU A 327 28.47 -57.65 21.71
N LEU A 328 28.32 -57.92 23.01
CA LEU A 328 27.78 -56.95 23.97
C LEU A 328 28.68 -55.72 24.09
N MET A 329 30.00 -55.89 24.14
CA MET A 329 30.94 -54.76 24.14
C MET A 329 30.81 -53.92 22.87
N GLN A 330 30.75 -54.55 21.69
CA GLN A 330 30.55 -53.83 20.42
C GLN A 330 29.22 -53.08 20.39
N PHE A 331 28.17 -53.67 20.96
CA PHE A 331 26.87 -53.01 21.07
C PHE A 331 26.90 -51.79 22.00
N GLU A 332 27.59 -51.88 23.13
CA GLU A 332 27.79 -50.75 24.05
C GLU A 332 28.61 -49.63 23.40
N GLU A 333 29.67 -49.98 22.66
CA GLU A 333 30.46 -49.01 21.90
C GLU A 333 29.64 -48.30 20.82
N LEU A 334 28.87 -49.05 20.02
CA LEU A 334 27.96 -48.48 19.02
C LEU A 334 26.91 -47.56 19.64
N LYS A 335 26.33 -47.97 20.78
CA LYS A 335 25.38 -47.14 21.51
C LYS A 335 26.02 -45.82 21.96
N GLN A 336 27.25 -45.88 22.47
CA GLN A 336 27.97 -44.67 22.88
C GLN A 336 28.31 -43.77 21.68
N ASN A 337 28.72 -44.35 20.55
CA ASN A 337 28.99 -43.61 19.32
C ASN A 337 27.73 -42.88 18.82
N ILE A 338 26.58 -43.54 18.80
CA ILE A 338 25.30 -42.92 18.42
C ILE A 338 24.93 -41.76 19.36
N ILE A 339 25.19 -41.89 20.66
CA ILE A 339 24.95 -40.81 21.63
C ILE A 339 25.86 -39.61 21.31
N ASN A 340 27.15 -39.86 21.07
CA ASN A 340 28.12 -38.81 20.75
C ASN A 340 27.76 -38.09 19.43
N GLU A 341 27.45 -38.85 18.37
CA GLU A 341 27.03 -38.28 17.08
C GLU A 341 25.76 -37.43 17.21
N ARG A 342 24.81 -37.87 18.05
CA ARG A 342 23.59 -37.11 18.31
C ARG A 342 23.87 -35.80 19.05
N GLU A 343 24.81 -35.81 20.00
CA GLU A 343 25.25 -34.59 20.69
C GLU A 343 25.98 -33.63 19.75
N GLU A 344 26.89 -34.14 18.90
CA GLU A 344 27.57 -33.33 17.88
C GLU A 344 26.58 -32.72 16.89
N PHE A 345 25.63 -33.51 16.39
CA PHE A 345 24.56 -33.02 15.52
C PHE A 345 23.74 -31.91 16.19
N ASN A 346 23.34 -32.09 17.45
CA ASN A 346 22.61 -31.08 18.19
C ASN A 346 23.44 -29.80 18.39
N ASN A 347 24.75 -29.93 18.65
CA ASN A 347 25.65 -28.79 18.79
C ASN A 347 25.78 -28.00 17.49
N ILE A 348 25.91 -28.68 16.35
CA ILE A 348 25.95 -28.04 15.02
C ILE A 348 24.63 -27.34 14.74
N LYS A 349 23.51 -28.05 14.91
CA LYS A 349 22.16 -27.50 14.72
C LYS A 349 21.91 -26.25 15.56
N ASN A 350 22.31 -26.27 16.84
CA ASN A 350 22.15 -25.12 17.73
C ASN A 350 22.99 -23.92 17.27
N LYS A 351 24.24 -24.15 16.85
CA LYS A 351 25.09 -23.09 16.28
C LYS A 351 24.49 -22.48 15.01
N GLU A 352 23.94 -23.30 14.12
CA GLU A 352 23.27 -22.81 12.90
C GLU A 352 22.02 -21.99 13.23
N ILE A 353 21.21 -22.46 14.18
CA ILE A 353 20.03 -21.72 14.66
C ILE A 353 20.44 -20.38 15.27
N GLU A 354 21.49 -20.33 16.10
CA GLU A 354 22.01 -19.07 16.66
C GLU A 354 22.48 -18.10 15.58
N GLN A 355 23.18 -18.60 14.55
CA GLN A 355 23.61 -17.78 13.42
C GLN A 355 22.44 -17.25 12.60
N LEU A 356 21.42 -18.08 12.35
CA LEU A 356 20.21 -17.66 11.64
C LEU A 356 19.43 -16.61 12.44
N ASN A 357 19.27 -16.81 13.74
CA ASN A 357 18.62 -15.84 14.62
C ASN A 357 19.37 -14.51 14.64
N LYS A 358 20.70 -14.53 14.68
CA LYS A 358 21.51 -13.32 14.59
C LYS A 358 21.30 -12.58 13.26
N LYS A 359 21.36 -13.29 12.13
CA LYS A 359 21.08 -12.70 10.81
C LYS A 359 19.67 -12.12 10.70
N LEU A 360 18.69 -12.78 11.30
CA LEU A 360 17.30 -12.33 11.31
C LEU A 360 17.15 -11.04 12.15
N GLN A 361 17.84 -10.97 13.29
CA GLN A 361 17.90 -9.76 14.10
C GLN A 361 18.58 -8.61 13.36
N ASP A 362 19.72 -8.85 12.71
CA ASP A 362 20.45 -7.84 11.94
C ASP A 362 19.55 -7.29 10.80
N LYS A 363 18.85 -8.18 10.07
CA LYS A 363 17.88 -7.78 9.03
C LYS A 363 16.68 -7.01 9.58
N SER A 364 16.21 -7.37 10.78
CA SER A 364 15.14 -6.63 11.45
C SER A 364 15.58 -5.21 11.80
N ASN A 365 16.82 -5.04 12.27
CA ASN A 365 17.38 -3.73 12.59
C ASN A 365 17.57 -2.89 11.31
N GLU A 366 18.13 -3.46 10.24
CA GLU A 366 18.25 -2.78 8.93
C GLU A 366 16.88 -2.30 8.40
N LEU A 367 15.83 -3.11 8.56
CA LEU A 367 14.49 -2.76 8.13
C LEU A 367 13.89 -1.63 8.99
N GLN A 368 14.22 -1.58 10.27
CA GLN A 368 13.82 -0.49 11.15
C GLN A 368 14.54 0.82 10.78
N GLU A 369 15.85 0.79 10.57
CA GLU A 369 16.63 1.95 10.12
C GLU A 369 16.10 2.49 8.79
N LEU A 370 15.76 1.60 7.83
CA LEU A 370 15.18 2.00 6.56
C LEU A 370 13.81 2.68 6.72
N LYS A 371 12.96 2.19 7.64
CA LYS A 371 11.67 2.81 7.95
C LYS A 371 11.85 4.20 8.55
N GLU A 372 12.75 4.34 9.51
CA GLU A 372 13.06 5.62 10.14
C GLU A 372 13.61 6.63 9.12
N SER A 373 14.54 6.20 8.25
CA SER A 373 15.05 7.02 7.15
C SER A 373 13.95 7.43 6.16
N THR A 374 13.02 6.53 5.83
CA THR A 374 11.93 6.82 4.88
C THR A 374 10.94 7.83 5.47
N GLU A 375 10.59 7.68 6.75
CA GLU A 375 9.70 8.64 7.42
C GLU A 375 10.36 10.01 7.54
N GLN A 376 11.67 10.05 7.83
CA GLN A 376 12.44 11.29 7.85
C GLN A 376 12.44 12.00 6.49
N SER A 377 12.71 11.28 5.40
CA SER A 377 12.65 11.85 4.04
C SER A 377 11.25 12.34 3.67
N LYS A 378 10.20 11.65 4.12
CA LYS A 378 8.82 12.08 3.91
C LYS A 378 8.51 13.39 4.65
N ILE A 379 8.98 13.55 5.89
CA ILE A 379 8.85 14.79 6.66
C ILE A 379 9.58 15.93 5.95
N GLU A 380 10.81 15.69 5.48
CA GLU A 380 11.61 16.69 4.76
C GLU A 380 10.95 17.14 3.45
N LEU A 381 10.48 16.18 2.62
CA LEU A 381 9.76 16.49 1.38
C LEU A 381 8.45 17.23 1.63
N GLN A 382 7.73 16.89 2.70
CA GLN A 382 6.50 17.59 3.05
C GLN A 382 6.78 19.04 3.46
N LYS A 383 7.85 19.28 4.22
CA LYS A 383 8.29 20.63 4.56
C LYS A 383 8.75 21.43 3.33
N GLU A 384 9.51 20.81 2.42
CA GLU A 384 9.90 21.45 1.17
C GLU A 384 8.68 21.83 0.32
N PHE A 385 7.66 20.96 0.29
CA PHE A 385 6.41 21.25 -0.41
C PHE A 385 5.66 22.42 0.23
N GLU A 386 5.54 22.46 1.56
CA GLU A 386 4.94 23.58 2.29
C GLU A 386 5.70 24.91 2.05
N ASP A 387 7.03 24.88 2.04
CA ASP A 387 7.87 26.06 1.76
C ASP A 387 7.69 26.55 0.30
N ILE A 388 7.59 25.63 -0.66
CA ILE A 388 7.31 25.96 -2.07
C ILE A 388 5.91 26.57 -2.20
N GLN A 389 4.90 25.97 -1.55
CA GLN A 389 3.53 26.45 -1.55
C GLN A 389 3.46 27.89 -1.00
N ALA A 390 4.10 28.15 0.15
CA ALA A 390 4.15 29.47 0.76
C ALA A 390 4.81 30.51 -0.16
N LYS A 391 5.93 30.17 -0.80
CA LYS A 391 6.60 31.06 -1.78
C LYS A 391 5.74 31.30 -3.02
N PHE A 392 4.99 30.30 -3.47
CA PHE A 392 4.08 30.44 -4.59
C PHE A 392 2.94 31.41 -4.25
N ASP A 393 2.33 31.26 -3.08
CA ASP A 393 1.26 32.13 -2.60
C ASP A 393 1.75 33.58 -2.38
N GLU A 394 2.96 33.75 -1.83
CA GLU A 394 3.58 35.07 -1.67
C GLU A 394 3.80 35.76 -3.03
N ASN A 395 4.35 35.04 -4.02
CA ASN A 395 4.55 35.58 -5.37
C ASN A 395 3.23 35.89 -6.07
N LEU A 396 2.21 35.04 -5.89
CA LEU A 396 0.87 35.28 -6.42
C LEU A 396 0.27 36.57 -5.84
N MET A 397 0.35 36.75 -4.52
CA MET A 397 -0.12 37.96 -3.84
C MET A 397 0.64 39.21 -4.28
N GLU A 398 1.95 39.10 -4.47
CA GLU A 398 2.77 40.21 -4.97
C GLU A 398 2.39 40.60 -6.41
N GLN A 399 2.11 39.61 -7.28
CA GLN A 399 1.64 39.85 -8.64
C GLN A 399 0.25 40.49 -8.68
N LEU A 400 -0.67 40.02 -7.83
CA LEU A 400 -2.00 40.63 -7.70
C LEU A 400 -1.89 42.08 -7.26
N LYS A 401 -1.08 42.37 -6.23
CA LYS A 401 -0.85 43.74 -5.77
C LYS A 401 -0.27 44.65 -6.85
N LYS A 402 0.67 44.16 -7.66
CA LYS A 402 1.20 44.91 -8.81
C LYS A 402 0.14 45.17 -9.87
N LYS A 403 -0.74 44.20 -10.12
CA LYS A 403 -1.85 44.35 -11.07
C LYS A 403 -2.89 45.35 -10.59
N ASP A 404 -3.22 45.32 -9.30
CA ASP A 404 -4.13 46.30 -8.69
C ASP A 404 -3.54 47.72 -8.78
N GLN A 405 -2.25 47.88 -8.51
CA GLN A 405 -1.56 49.17 -8.67
C GLN A 405 -1.55 49.64 -10.14
N GLU A 406 -1.20 48.76 -11.10
CA GLU A 406 -1.24 49.09 -12.54
C GLU A 406 -2.65 49.52 -12.97
N LEU A 407 -3.69 48.95 -12.36
CA LEU A 407 -5.09 49.27 -12.64
C LEU A 407 -5.50 50.62 -12.03
N GLU A 408 -5.08 50.92 -10.79
CA GLU A 408 -5.25 52.25 -10.18
C GLU A 408 -4.54 53.34 -11.00
N ASP A 409 -3.31 53.10 -11.43
CA ASP A 409 -2.55 54.06 -12.25
C ASP A 409 -3.23 54.30 -13.60
N GLN A 410 -3.78 53.25 -14.24
CA GLN A 410 -4.58 53.38 -15.45
C GLN A 410 -5.87 54.15 -15.22
N ILE A 411 -6.59 53.89 -14.13
CA ILE A 411 -7.81 54.64 -13.77
C ILE A 411 -7.46 56.12 -13.60
N LYS A 412 -6.37 56.42 -12.88
CA LYS A 412 -5.91 57.78 -12.66
C LYS A 412 -5.58 58.48 -13.98
N LYS A 413 -4.83 57.82 -14.87
CA LYS A 413 -4.49 58.36 -16.19
C LYS A 413 -5.74 58.64 -17.03
N HIS A 414 -6.70 57.72 -17.07
CA HIS A 414 -7.96 57.96 -17.80
C HIS A 414 -8.76 59.10 -17.19
N ASN A 415 -8.78 59.26 -15.87
CA ASN A 415 -9.45 60.40 -15.23
C ASN A 415 -8.78 61.73 -15.58
N GLU A 416 -7.44 61.78 -15.59
CA GLU A 416 -6.68 62.96 -16.04
C GLU A 416 -6.98 63.28 -17.53
N GLU A 417 -7.03 62.26 -18.40
CA GLU A 417 -7.41 62.43 -19.82
C GLU A 417 -8.86 62.94 -19.98
N ILE A 418 -9.79 62.45 -19.16
CA ILE A 418 -11.17 62.93 -19.13
C ILE A 418 -11.19 64.40 -18.74
N GLU A 419 -10.48 64.79 -17.69
CA GLU A 419 -10.42 66.18 -17.21
C GLU A 419 -9.82 67.11 -18.28
N GLU A 420 -8.75 66.70 -18.97
CA GLU A 420 -8.19 67.46 -20.10
C GLU A 420 -9.17 67.60 -21.27
N LEU A 421 -9.93 66.55 -21.58
CA LEU A 421 -10.95 66.58 -22.64
C LEU A 421 -12.12 67.47 -22.27
N GLU A 422 -12.56 67.43 -21.01
CA GLU A 422 -13.59 68.32 -20.46
C GLU A 422 -13.13 69.78 -20.52
N GLU A 423 -11.89 70.09 -20.12
CA GLU A 423 -11.35 71.45 -20.19
C GLU A 423 -11.23 71.95 -21.65
N ARG A 424 -10.82 71.09 -22.59
CA ARG A 424 -10.81 71.43 -24.03
C ARG A 424 -12.20 71.67 -24.58
N LEU A 425 -13.18 70.86 -24.17
CA LEU A 425 -14.56 71.03 -24.57
C LEU A 425 -15.11 72.35 -24.04
N GLU A 426 -14.82 72.68 -22.78
CA GLU A 426 -15.22 73.93 -22.14
C GLU A 426 -14.61 75.14 -22.86
N LYS A 427 -13.30 75.13 -23.14
CA LYS A 427 -12.65 76.18 -23.95
C LYS A 427 -13.23 76.30 -25.36
N SER A 428 -13.50 75.18 -26.03
CA SER A 428 -14.13 75.21 -27.35
C SER A 428 -15.55 75.77 -27.32
N ASN A 429 -16.30 75.51 -26.25
CA ASN A 429 -17.62 76.10 -26.04
C ASN A 429 -17.51 77.60 -25.76
N ASP A 430 -16.56 78.02 -24.92
CA ASP A 430 -16.28 79.43 -24.62
C ASP A 430 -15.84 80.21 -25.86
N ASP A 431 -15.05 79.61 -26.75
CA ASP A 431 -14.62 80.24 -28.02
C ASP A 431 -15.76 80.32 -29.05
N SER A 432 -16.69 79.36 -29.03
CA SER A 432 -17.82 79.31 -29.97
C SER A 432 -19.00 80.16 -29.52
N LEU A 433 -19.18 80.40 -28.21
CA LEU A 433 -20.27 81.22 -27.66
C LEU A 433 -20.33 82.64 -28.27
N PRO A 434 -19.22 83.42 -28.34
CA PRO A 434 -19.21 84.76 -28.93
C PRO A 434 -19.53 84.74 -30.42
N THR A 435 -19.14 83.66 -31.11
CA THR A 435 -19.44 83.49 -32.53
C THR A 435 -20.93 83.25 -32.74
N VAL A 436 -21.54 82.40 -31.91
CA VAL A 436 -22.99 82.15 -31.91
C VAL A 436 -23.77 83.41 -31.52
N GLU A 437 -23.32 84.16 -30.50
CA GLU A 437 -23.92 85.42 -30.10
C GLU A 437 -23.84 86.49 -31.20
N ASN A 438 -22.72 86.59 -31.92
CA ASN A 438 -22.58 87.47 -33.07
C ASN A 438 -23.52 87.10 -34.21
N LEU A 439 -23.62 85.82 -34.56
CA LEU A 439 -24.56 85.34 -35.58
C LEU A 439 -26.01 85.62 -35.17
N LEU A 440 -26.34 85.46 -33.89
CA LEU A 440 -27.67 85.79 -33.37
C LEU A 440 -27.99 87.28 -33.48
N ASN A 441 -27.01 88.15 -33.21
CA ASN A 441 -27.17 89.60 -33.36
C ASN A 441 -27.33 90.00 -34.84
N GLN A 442 -26.53 89.44 -35.74
CA GLN A 442 -26.69 89.65 -37.18
C GLN A 442 -28.08 89.26 -37.69
N LEU A 443 -28.62 88.13 -37.22
CA LEU A 443 -29.98 87.70 -37.54
C LEU A 443 -31.05 88.68 -37.04
N LYS A 444 -30.86 89.28 -35.86
CA LYS A 444 -31.78 90.31 -35.33
C LYS A 444 -31.75 91.58 -36.18
N ASP A 445 -30.58 92.02 -36.61
CA ASP A 445 -30.42 93.22 -37.43
C ASP A 445 -31.07 93.04 -38.81
N GLN A 446 -30.84 91.89 -39.46
CA GLN A 446 -31.48 91.55 -40.74
C GLN A 446 -33.02 91.50 -40.63
N LYS A 447 -33.54 91.02 -39.49
CA LYS A 447 -34.98 91.01 -39.24
C LYS A 447 -35.58 92.42 -39.16
N LEU A 448 -34.90 93.36 -38.49
CA LEU A 448 -35.35 94.75 -38.38
C LEU A 448 -35.37 95.46 -39.74
N GLU A 449 -34.41 95.15 -40.61
CA GLU A 449 -34.33 95.72 -41.96
C GLU A 449 -35.48 95.24 -42.86
N LEU A 450 -35.85 93.95 -42.73
CA LEU A 450 -36.99 93.37 -43.43
C LEU A 450 -38.33 94.01 -43.01
N ASP A 451 -38.53 94.21 -41.70
CA ASP A 451 -39.75 94.83 -41.15
C ASP A 451 -39.92 96.28 -41.62
N SER A 452 -38.82 97.02 -41.82
CA SER A 452 -38.82 98.38 -42.38
C SER A 452 -39.28 98.44 -43.84
N LEU A 453 -38.82 97.50 -44.67
CA LEU A 453 -39.21 97.42 -46.09
C LEU A 453 -40.70 97.10 -46.28
N ILE A 454 -41.24 96.22 -45.44
CA ILE A 454 -42.66 95.84 -45.47
C ILE A 454 -43.56 97.07 -45.22
N SER A 455 -43.16 97.96 -44.29
CA SER A 455 -43.95 99.14 -43.92
C SER A 455 -44.12 100.17 -45.06
N LYS A 456 -43.11 100.32 -45.94
CA LYS A 456 -43.16 101.24 -47.09
C LYS A 456 -44.11 100.74 -48.19
N ASN A 457 -44.16 99.42 -48.41
CA ASN A 457 -44.97 98.81 -49.46
C ASN A 457 -46.49 98.90 -49.19
N THR A 458 -46.89 98.85 -47.91
CA THR A 458 -48.29 99.04 -47.49
C THR A 458 -48.88 100.42 -47.78
N THR A 459 -48.05 101.44 -47.99
CA THR A 459 -48.54 102.80 -48.30
C THR A 459 -48.86 102.96 -49.79
N SER A 460 -48.08 102.33 -50.68
CA SER A 460 -48.33 102.35 -52.14
C SER A 460 -49.61 101.61 -52.54
N LEU A 461 -49.91 100.47 -51.92
CA LEU A 461 -51.11 99.67 -52.24
C LEU A 461 -52.41 100.44 -51.94
N LYS A 462 -52.45 101.25 -50.88
CA LYS A 462 -53.62 102.07 -50.52
C LYS A 462 -53.95 103.16 -51.55
N TYR A 463 -52.93 103.72 -52.23
CA TYR A 463 -53.15 104.72 -53.28
C TYR A 463 -53.76 104.10 -54.55
N ILE A 464 -53.33 102.89 -54.90
CA ILE A 464 -53.88 102.14 -56.05
C ILE A 464 -55.33 101.73 -55.77
N GLU A 465 -55.64 101.25 -54.55
CA GLU A 465 -57.01 100.93 -54.14
C GLU A 465 -57.94 102.16 -54.19
N LEU A 466 -57.49 103.32 -53.72
CA LEU A 466 -58.26 104.57 -53.81
C LEU A 466 -58.52 104.97 -55.27
N PHE A 467 -57.51 104.83 -56.14
CA PHE A 467 -57.64 105.14 -57.57
C PHE A 467 -58.68 104.24 -58.25
N GLU A 468 -58.66 102.93 -57.96
CA GLU A 468 -59.65 101.96 -58.46
C GLU A 468 -61.08 102.34 -58.05
N ILE A 469 -61.28 102.75 -56.79
CA ILE A 469 -62.59 103.17 -56.28
C ILE A 469 -63.12 104.42 -57.00
N PHE A 470 -62.28 105.42 -57.24
CA PHE A 470 -62.72 106.69 -57.83
C PHE A 470 -62.95 106.65 -59.33
N THR A 471 -62.21 105.80 -60.04
CA THR A 471 -62.22 105.78 -61.51
C THR A 471 -62.90 104.55 -62.09
N HIS A 472 -63.25 103.56 -61.26
CA HIS A 472 -63.66 102.21 -61.71
C HIS A 472 -62.61 101.53 -62.61
N LEU A 473 -61.37 102.01 -62.53
CA LEU A 473 -60.26 101.58 -63.37
C LEU A 473 -59.20 100.93 -62.50
N LYS A 474 -59.06 99.62 -62.67
CA LYS A 474 -58.04 98.82 -62.02
C LYS A 474 -56.81 98.75 -62.90
N ILE A 475 -55.68 99.20 -62.37
CA ILE A 475 -54.38 99.17 -63.05
C ILE A 475 -53.57 98.02 -62.45
N ILE A 476 -53.18 97.06 -63.28
CA ILE A 476 -52.31 95.96 -62.90
C ILE A 476 -51.00 96.11 -63.65
N GLN A 477 -49.91 96.30 -62.93
CA GLN A 477 -48.59 96.30 -63.55
C GLN A 477 -48.20 94.86 -63.92
N VAL A 478 -47.92 94.62 -65.20
CA VAL A 478 -47.49 93.30 -65.70
C VAL A 478 -45.97 93.26 -65.85
N THR A 479 -45.38 94.34 -66.37
CA THR A 479 -43.92 94.55 -66.46
C THR A 479 -43.60 96.02 -66.16
N ASP A 480 -42.32 96.40 -66.25
CA ASP A 480 -41.91 97.80 -66.04
C ASP A 480 -42.49 98.78 -67.08
N THR A 481 -42.89 98.30 -68.27
CA THR A 481 -43.41 99.14 -69.37
C THR A 481 -44.81 98.73 -69.86
N THR A 482 -45.41 97.69 -69.28
CA THR A 482 -46.71 97.17 -69.69
C THR A 482 -47.66 97.05 -68.50
N TYR A 483 -48.87 97.56 -68.69
CA TYR A 483 -49.94 97.58 -67.71
C TYR A 483 -51.21 96.97 -68.32
N GLU A 484 -52.00 96.31 -67.49
CA GLU A 484 -53.37 95.95 -67.81
C GLU A 484 -54.31 96.95 -67.15
N LEU A 485 -55.18 97.55 -67.97
CA LEU A 485 -56.22 98.46 -67.53
C LEU A 485 -57.55 97.72 -67.61
N ILE A 486 -58.17 97.48 -66.47
CA ILE A 486 -59.49 96.87 -66.39
C ILE A 486 -60.46 97.94 -65.92
N CYS A 487 -61.36 98.34 -66.79
CA CYS A 487 -62.47 99.21 -66.42
C CYS A 487 -63.75 98.38 -66.38
N GLN A 488 -64.45 98.39 -65.24
CA GLN A 488 -65.65 97.59 -65.05
C GLN A 488 -66.71 98.40 -64.33
N ASN A 489 -67.90 98.50 -64.91
CA ASN A 489 -69.07 99.04 -64.23
C ASN A 489 -69.81 97.91 -63.53
N GLN A 490 -69.85 97.97 -62.20
CA GLN A 490 -70.48 96.94 -61.37
C GLN A 490 -72.01 96.89 -61.51
N SER A 491 -72.65 97.93 -62.06
CA SER A 491 -74.11 98.02 -62.14
C SER A 491 -74.73 97.33 -63.36
N ASN A 492 -74.02 97.26 -64.49
CA ASN A 492 -74.49 96.67 -65.74
C ASN A 492 -73.57 95.54 -66.28
N ASN A 493 -72.53 95.17 -65.53
CA ASN A 493 -71.51 94.19 -65.93
C ASN A 493 -70.80 94.50 -67.26
N ALA A 494 -70.79 95.77 -67.69
CA ALA A 494 -69.96 96.23 -68.79
C ALA A 494 -68.49 96.25 -68.35
N LYS A 495 -67.61 95.62 -69.12
CA LYS A 495 -66.18 95.52 -68.83
C LYS A 495 -65.36 95.75 -70.09
N ILE A 496 -64.35 96.61 -69.99
CA ILE A 496 -63.30 96.75 -71.00
C ILE A 496 -61.98 96.40 -70.31
N HIS A 497 -61.26 95.44 -70.88
CA HIS A 497 -59.93 95.03 -70.45
C HIS A 497 -58.95 95.34 -71.58
N LEU A 498 -58.01 96.25 -71.31
CA LEU A 498 -57.02 96.71 -72.25
C LEU A 498 -55.62 96.36 -71.76
N LYS A 499 -54.74 96.10 -72.71
CA LYS A 499 -53.29 96.09 -72.52
C LYS A 499 -52.75 97.44 -72.95
N PHE A 500 -52.07 98.10 -72.04
CA PHE A 500 -51.50 99.43 -72.20
C PHE A 500 -49.97 99.32 -72.10
N SER A 501 -49.25 99.71 -73.14
CA SER A 501 -47.78 99.71 -73.12
C SER A 501 -47.24 101.11 -73.36
N ILE A 502 -46.14 101.43 -72.69
CA ILE A 502 -45.41 102.66 -72.88
C ILE A 502 -44.25 102.35 -73.82
N GLU A 503 -44.30 102.89 -75.03
CA GLU A 503 -43.27 102.69 -76.04
C GLU A 503 -42.02 103.56 -75.75
N GLU A 504 -40.87 103.17 -76.30
CA GLU A 504 -39.59 103.87 -76.06
C GLU A 504 -39.58 105.32 -76.54
N ASP A 505 -40.43 105.67 -77.51
CA ASP A 505 -40.59 107.02 -78.05
C ASP A 505 -41.54 107.91 -77.20
N GLY A 506 -42.08 107.36 -76.10
CA GLY A 506 -43.00 108.05 -75.21
C GLY A 506 -44.45 108.07 -75.69
N SER A 507 -44.77 107.37 -76.79
CA SER A 507 -46.14 107.10 -77.20
C SER A 507 -46.74 105.96 -76.37
N TYR A 508 -48.08 105.90 -76.32
CA TYR A 508 -48.83 104.85 -75.64
C TYR A 508 -49.48 103.96 -76.68
N SER A 509 -49.24 102.66 -76.58
CA SER A 509 -49.93 101.64 -77.37
C SER A 509 -51.01 101.00 -76.50
N CYS A 510 -52.23 100.95 -77.03
CA CYS A 510 -53.36 100.33 -76.35
C CYS A 510 -53.99 99.30 -77.25
N SER A 511 -54.00 98.05 -76.80
CA SER A 511 -54.63 96.93 -77.48
C SER A 511 -55.69 96.32 -76.58
N THR A 512 -56.82 95.96 -77.18
CA THR A 512 -57.94 95.40 -76.45
C THR A 512 -57.69 93.93 -76.16
N ILE A 513 -57.82 93.54 -74.88
CA ILE A 513 -57.81 92.14 -74.46
C ILE A 513 -59.22 91.57 -74.54
N SER A 514 -60.20 92.25 -73.94
CA SER A 514 -61.61 91.87 -74.02
C SER A 514 -62.55 93.07 -73.83
N ILE A 515 -63.73 93.00 -74.44
CA ILE A 515 -64.86 93.91 -74.21
C ILE A 515 -66.07 93.01 -73.98
N ASP A 516 -66.73 93.18 -72.84
CA ASP A 516 -67.86 92.37 -72.43
C ASP A 516 -69.05 93.29 -72.12
N ASN A 517 -70.22 93.05 -72.74
CA ASN A 517 -71.50 93.73 -72.50
C ASN A 517 -71.49 95.26 -72.73
N CYS A 518 -70.82 95.75 -73.77
CA CYS A 518 -70.85 97.17 -74.17
C CYS A 518 -71.69 97.35 -75.45
N LYS A 519 -72.62 98.33 -75.49
CA LYS A 519 -73.53 98.52 -76.65
C LYS A 519 -72.83 98.87 -77.98
N ASP A 520 -71.57 99.31 -77.95
CA ASP A 520 -70.77 99.77 -79.11
C ASP A 520 -69.52 98.87 -79.37
N GLU A 521 -69.68 97.55 -79.28
CA GLU A 521 -68.60 96.56 -79.41
C GLU A 521 -67.78 96.64 -80.73
N ASN A 522 -68.30 97.24 -81.81
CA ASN A 522 -67.81 96.97 -83.16
C ASN A 522 -67.04 98.07 -83.91
N ASN A 523 -66.69 99.23 -83.31
CA ASN A 523 -66.02 100.27 -84.13
C ASN A 523 -64.85 101.05 -83.52
N MET A 524 -64.55 100.98 -82.22
CA MET A 524 -63.50 101.86 -81.65
C MET A 524 -62.29 101.17 -81.03
N PHE A 525 -62.36 99.89 -80.68
CA PHE A 525 -61.31 99.19 -79.92
C PHE A 525 -60.85 97.86 -80.53
N SER A 526 -61.24 97.58 -81.77
CA SER A 526 -60.90 96.33 -82.46
C SER A 526 -59.47 96.30 -83.03
N GLU A 527 -58.80 97.45 -83.11
CA GLU A 527 -57.42 97.60 -83.58
C GLU A 527 -56.56 98.29 -82.51
N GLU A 528 -55.24 98.11 -82.59
CA GLU A 528 -54.29 98.76 -81.69
C GLU A 528 -54.27 100.27 -81.91
N ILE A 529 -54.47 101.03 -80.84
CA ILE A 529 -54.54 102.49 -80.88
C ILE A 529 -53.25 103.03 -80.29
N ILE A 530 -52.55 103.86 -81.06
CA ILE A 530 -51.35 104.56 -80.61
C ILE A 530 -51.70 106.03 -80.41
N PHE A 531 -51.45 106.56 -79.21
CA PHE A 531 -51.73 107.95 -78.85
C PHE A 531 -50.63 108.55 -77.99
N THR A 532 -50.53 109.87 -77.93
CA THR A 532 -49.52 110.56 -77.11
C THR A 532 -50.01 110.77 -75.67
N LYS A 533 -49.11 111.23 -74.80
CA LYS A 533 -49.42 111.52 -73.39
C LYS A 533 -50.52 112.54 -73.20
N GLU A 534 -50.56 113.54 -74.08
CA GLU A 534 -51.56 114.59 -74.05
C GLU A 534 -52.96 114.03 -74.31
N ASP A 535 -53.07 113.02 -75.18
CA ASP A 535 -54.34 112.39 -75.58
C ASP A 535 -54.79 111.29 -74.62
N ALA A 536 -53.90 110.77 -73.77
CA ALA A 536 -54.18 109.65 -72.86
C ALA A 536 -55.37 109.90 -71.92
N SER A 537 -55.52 111.13 -71.42
CA SER A 537 -56.67 111.49 -70.59
C SER A 537 -57.98 111.47 -71.37
N GLY A 538 -57.98 111.95 -72.62
CA GLY A 538 -59.14 111.89 -73.51
C GLY A 538 -59.50 110.45 -73.87
N PHE A 539 -58.49 109.60 -74.10
CA PHE A 539 -58.67 108.17 -74.33
C PHE A 539 -59.36 107.48 -73.14
N LEU A 540 -58.85 107.70 -71.92
CA LEU A 540 -59.42 107.10 -70.71
C LEU A 540 -60.84 107.60 -70.42
N VAL A 541 -61.11 108.89 -70.64
CA VAL A 541 -62.46 109.46 -70.48
C VAL A 541 -63.42 108.88 -71.53
N ASN A 542 -62.99 108.72 -72.77
CA ASN A 542 -63.80 108.08 -73.81
C ASN A 542 -64.12 106.62 -73.43
N MET A 543 -63.12 105.85 -73.01
CA MET A 543 -63.30 104.48 -72.54
C MET A 543 -64.29 104.40 -71.35
N LEU A 544 -64.11 105.28 -70.36
CA LEU A 544 -65.02 105.37 -69.22
C LEU A 544 -66.44 105.76 -69.64
N SER A 545 -66.58 106.67 -70.61
CA SER A 545 -67.89 107.11 -71.10
C SER A 545 -68.66 105.98 -71.78
N ILE A 546 -67.97 105.04 -72.45
CA ILE A 546 -68.58 103.86 -73.08
C ILE A 546 -69.14 102.91 -72.01
N ILE A 547 -68.38 102.69 -70.94
CA ILE A 547 -68.79 101.81 -69.84
C ILE A 547 -69.86 102.45 -68.93
N LEU A 548 -69.81 103.76 -68.73
CA LEU A 548 -70.67 104.47 -67.77
C LEU A 548 -71.96 105.03 -68.38
N ASN A 549 -72.00 105.36 -69.68
CA ASN A 549 -73.22 105.84 -70.35
C ASN A 549 -74.15 104.70 -70.80
N ASP A 550 -73.82 103.46 -70.49
CA ASP A 550 -74.64 102.28 -70.81
C ASP A 550 -75.78 102.06 -69.80
N GLN A 551 -76.61 103.11 -69.60
CA GLN A 551 -77.97 103.00 -69.03
C GLN A 551 -79.00 102.63 -70.10
#